data_AF-A0A1H3VLG0-F1
#
_entry.id   AF-A0A1H3VLG0-F1
#
_cell.length_a   1.000
_cell.length_b   1.000
_cell.length_c   1.000
_cell.angle_alpha   90.00
_cell.angle_beta   90.00
_cell.angle_gamma   90.00
#
_symmetry.space_group_name_H-M   'P 1'
#
loop_
_entity.id
_entity.type
_entity.pdbx_description
1 polymer ?
#
loop_
_entity_poly.entity_id
_entity_poly.type
_entity_poly.pdbx_seq_one_letter_code
_entity_poly.pdbx_strand_id
1 'polypeptide(L)'
;MLVIVVSVVFFIVVSTVSGALVLRAAGIGIPAIQLGVWGPKVKGRIGESTVSLSPWLFSGSVTFKDAGNIDNYGNVPGELFSSLGRLPRAFMMLVGPAVILFCSVLIIGSEAVQAFTAAFYQIPRGALSPFTYAQKLLASFWPVVSESPLEAAALVMGKIAALAFMPIPPFSGGQALMELSRSKGATHGRSAMVFLQLGMLIVLLLVVSWIAALGYSLVHSGAI
;
A
#
# COMPACT_ATOMS: atom_id res chain seq x y z
N MET A 1 -11.26 -10.07 13.50
CA MET A 1 -10.03 -10.29 12.68
C MET A 1 -10.30 -10.43 11.19
N LEU A 2 -11.28 -11.23 10.75
CA LEU A 2 -11.55 -11.49 9.33
C LEU A 2 -11.68 -10.21 8.49
N VAL A 3 -12.46 -9.23 8.96
CA VAL A 3 -12.65 -7.93 8.28
C VAL A 3 -11.33 -7.23 7.98
N ILE A 4 -10.42 -7.16 8.97
CA ILE A 4 -9.11 -6.50 8.79
C ILE A 4 -8.30 -7.22 7.72
N VAL A 5 -8.25 -8.57 7.77
CA VAL A 5 -7.50 -9.38 6.80
C VAL A 5 -8.06 -9.21 5.40
N VAL A 6 -9.39 -9.27 5.25
CA VAL A 6 -10.07 -9.08 3.96
C VAL A 6 -9.80 -7.68 3.40
N SER A 7 -9.87 -6.63 4.23
CA SER A 7 -9.55 -5.26 3.81
C SER A 7 -8.09 -5.11 3.35
N VAL A 8 -7.15 -5.76 4.03
CA VAL A 8 -5.72 -5.73 3.63
C VAL A 8 -5.51 -6.46 2.30
N VAL A 9 -6.11 -7.64 2.12
CA VAL A 9 -6.02 -8.39 0.87
C VAL A 9 -6.66 -7.61 -0.27
N PHE A 10 -7.85 -7.04 -0.05
CA PHE A 10 -8.54 -6.21 -1.01
C PHE A 10 -7.71 -4.99 -1.39
N PHE A 11 -7.10 -4.31 -0.40
CA PHE A 11 -6.15 -3.22 -0.63
C PHE A 11 -5.04 -3.64 -1.58
N ILE A 12 -4.35 -4.76 -1.30
CA ILE A 12 -3.22 -5.22 -2.09
C ILE A 12 -3.64 -5.50 -3.54
N VAL A 13 -4.74 -6.22 -3.73
CA VAL A 13 -5.23 -6.58 -5.07
C VAL A 13 -5.64 -5.35 -5.85
N VAL A 14 -6.52 -4.52 -5.31
CA VAL A 14 -7.07 -3.36 -6.02
C VAL A 14 -6.01 -2.29 -6.26
N SER A 15 -5.12 -2.04 -5.29
CA SER A 15 -4.01 -1.09 -5.46
C SER A 15 -3.04 -1.54 -6.56
N THR A 16 -2.71 -2.83 -6.60
CA THR A 16 -1.79 -3.38 -7.62
C THR A 16 -2.42 -3.41 -9.01
N VAL A 17 -3.68 -3.85 -9.11
CA VAL A 17 -4.39 -3.95 -10.39
C VAL A 17 -4.67 -2.56 -10.96
N SER A 18 -5.13 -1.61 -10.14
CA SER A 18 -5.36 -0.24 -10.61
C SER A 18 -4.07 0.45 -11.07
N GLY A 19 -2.97 0.28 -10.32
CA GLY A 19 -1.65 0.74 -10.75
C GLY A 19 -1.25 0.16 -12.11
N ALA A 20 -1.41 -1.16 -12.30
CA ALA A 20 -1.12 -1.81 -13.57
C ALA A 20 -2.02 -1.33 -14.72
N LEU A 21 -3.31 -1.10 -14.48
CA LEU A 21 -4.24 -0.61 -15.50
C LEU A 21 -3.88 0.81 -15.94
N VAL A 22 -3.56 1.71 -15.00
CA VAL A 22 -3.17 3.09 -15.34
C VAL A 22 -1.83 3.12 -16.08
N LEU A 23 -0.88 2.27 -15.69
CA LEU A 23 0.40 2.15 -16.40
C LEU A 23 0.20 1.64 -17.84
N ARG A 24 -0.67 0.65 -18.07
CA ARG A 24 -1.02 0.19 -19.42
C ARG A 24 -1.74 1.26 -20.22
N ALA A 25 -2.68 1.99 -19.62
CA ALA A 25 -3.40 3.07 -20.26
C ALA A 25 -2.48 4.24 -20.67
N ALA A 26 -1.40 4.45 -19.91
CA ALA A 26 -0.35 5.41 -20.24
C ALA A 26 0.65 4.89 -21.31
N GLY A 27 0.43 3.70 -21.88
CA GLY A 27 1.29 3.12 -22.91
C GLY A 27 2.61 2.54 -22.40
N ILE A 28 2.78 2.37 -21.09
CA ILE A 28 4.01 1.85 -20.49
C ILE A 28 4.02 0.32 -20.56
N GLY A 29 5.17 -0.23 -20.97
CA GLY A 29 5.37 -1.67 -21.01
C GLY A 29 5.36 -2.28 -19.60
N ILE A 30 4.42 -3.18 -19.32
CA ILE A 30 4.34 -3.93 -18.06
C ILE A 30 4.84 -5.36 -18.29
N PRO A 31 6.12 -5.66 -18.03
CA PRO A 31 6.66 -7.01 -18.19
C PRO A 31 6.12 -8.01 -17.15
N ALA A 32 5.84 -7.58 -15.92
CA ALA A 32 5.34 -8.49 -14.89
C ALA A 32 4.45 -7.82 -13.83
N ILE A 33 3.43 -8.57 -13.40
CA ILE A 33 2.61 -8.24 -12.24
C ILE A 33 2.81 -9.37 -11.22
N GLN A 34 3.33 -9.06 -10.04
CA GLN A 34 3.48 -10.03 -8.97
C GLN A 34 2.51 -9.70 -7.84
N LEU A 35 1.68 -10.67 -7.47
CA LEU A 35 0.81 -10.60 -6.31
C LEU A 35 1.33 -11.63 -5.29
N GLY A 36 1.72 -11.15 -4.12
CA GLY A 36 2.30 -11.93 -3.02
C GLY A 36 3.83 -11.87 -2.95
N VAL A 37 4.37 -12.06 -1.74
CA VAL A 37 5.82 -11.95 -1.44
C VAL A 37 6.50 -13.32 -1.41
N TRP A 38 5.83 -14.34 -0.87
CA TRP A 38 6.43 -15.62 -0.51
C TRP A 38 5.56 -16.81 -0.97
N GLY A 39 6.20 -17.95 -1.24
CA GLY A 39 5.55 -19.21 -1.60
C GLY A 39 5.70 -19.64 -3.08
N PRO A 40 5.19 -20.83 -3.43
CA PRO A 40 5.24 -21.35 -4.80
C PRO A 40 4.50 -20.39 -5.73
N LYS A 41 5.24 -19.81 -6.69
CA LYS A 41 4.72 -18.84 -7.64
C LYS A 41 3.94 -19.56 -8.74
N VAL A 42 2.63 -19.42 -8.74
CA VAL A 42 1.80 -19.81 -9.89
C VAL A 42 1.99 -18.74 -10.95
N LYS A 43 2.71 -19.07 -12.01
CA LYS A 43 2.99 -18.17 -13.12
C LYS A 43 1.93 -18.36 -14.19
N GLY A 44 1.16 -17.31 -14.47
CA GLY A 44 0.30 -17.21 -15.64
C GLY A 44 0.84 -16.17 -16.61
N ARG A 45 0.48 -16.27 -17.89
CA ARG A 45 0.69 -15.18 -18.86
C ARG A 45 -0.67 -14.59 -19.20
N ILE A 46 -0.81 -13.27 -19.05
CA ILE A 46 -1.96 -12.52 -19.58
C ILE A 46 -1.41 -11.63 -20.69
N GLY A 47 -1.52 -12.11 -21.93
CA GLY A 47 -0.82 -11.54 -23.07
C GLY A 47 0.69 -11.72 -22.92
N GLU A 48 1.45 -10.63 -23.07
CA GLU A 48 2.92 -10.62 -22.97
C GLU A 48 3.42 -10.35 -21.54
N SER A 49 2.53 -10.03 -20.60
CA SER A 49 2.87 -9.82 -19.19
C SER A 49 2.88 -11.14 -18.41
N THR A 50 3.96 -11.39 -17.66
CA THR A 50 4.04 -12.54 -16.75
C THR A 50 3.37 -12.18 -15.43
N VAL A 51 2.25 -12.82 -15.11
CA VAL A 51 1.55 -12.67 -13.84
C VAL A 51 2.05 -13.76 -12.90
N SER A 52 2.66 -13.40 -11.78
CA SER A 52 3.05 -14.36 -10.74
C SER A 52 2.16 -14.18 -9.52
N LEU A 53 1.42 -15.23 -9.16
CA LEU A 53 0.60 -15.29 -7.97
C LEU A 53 1.33 -16.13 -6.93
N SER A 54 1.51 -15.58 -5.74
CA SER A 54 2.03 -16.29 -4.57
C SER A 54 0.93 -16.34 -3.50
N PRO A 55 0.79 -17.44 -2.76
CA PRO A 55 -0.31 -17.63 -1.80
C PRO A 55 -0.24 -16.63 -0.62
N TRP A 56 0.95 -16.10 -0.32
CA TRP A 56 1.11 -15.12 0.75
C TRP A 56 0.98 -13.69 0.22
N LEU A 57 -0.27 -13.20 0.21
CA LEU A 57 -0.68 -11.85 -0.22
C LEU A 57 -0.34 -10.77 0.81
N PHE A 58 0.95 -10.65 1.17
CA PHE A 58 1.44 -9.57 2.04
C PHE A 58 1.96 -8.35 1.26
N SER A 59 2.08 -8.47 -0.07
CA SER A 59 2.47 -7.38 -0.96
C SER A 59 1.96 -7.66 -2.36
N GLY A 60 1.79 -6.61 -3.15
CA GLY A 60 1.65 -6.70 -4.60
C GLY A 60 2.65 -5.73 -5.21
N SER A 61 3.41 -6.21 -6.19
CA SER A 61 4.42 -5.41 -6.88
C SER A 61 4.21 -5.51 -8.38
N VAL A 62 4.09 -4.38 -9.04
CA VAL A 62 4.12 -4.28 -10.50
C VAL A 62 5.54 -3.97 -10.92
N THR A 63 6.15 -4.83 -11.73
CA THR A 63 7.45 -4.56 -12.34
C THR A 63 7.22 -3.88 -13.69
N PHE A 64 7.75 -2.68 -13.85
CA PHE A 64 7.66 -1.89 -15.07
C PHE A 64 9.00 -1.87 -15.81
N LYS A 65 8.96 -1.64 -17.13
CA LYS A 65 10.15 -1.50 -17.97
C LYS A 65 10.84 -0.16 -17.63
N ASP A 66 12.03 -0.22 -17.05
CA ASP A 66 12.84 0.96 -16.68
C ASP A 66 14.21 0.92 -17.40
N ALA A 67 14.75 2.09 -17.71
CA ALA A 67 15.97 2.24 -18.51
C ALA A 67 17.23 1.65 -17.86
N GLY A 68 17.22 1.46 -16.54
CA GLY A 68 18.32 0.82 -15.81
C GLY A 68 18.32 -0.71 -15.83
N ASN A 69 17.34 -1.35 -16.49
CA ASN A 69 17.13 -2.79 -16.41
C ASN A 69 16.59 -3.39 -17.73
N ILE A 70 16.92 -2.76 -18.87
CA ILE A 70 16.39 -3.11 -20.21
C ILE A 70 16.72 -4.57 -20.60
N ASP A 71 17.91 -5.04 -20.23
CA ASP A 71 18.44 -6.35 -20.65
C ASP A 71 17.66 -7.54 -20.10
N ASN A 72 16.93 -7.37 -18.99
CA ASN A 72 16.18 -8.45 -18.33
C ASN A 72 14.75 -8.65 -18.85
N TYR A 73 14.23 -7.77 -19.72
CA TYR A 73 12.80 -7.75 -20.07
C TYR A 73 12.47 -8.05 -21.53
N GLY A 74 13.46 -8.27 -22.40
CA GLY A 74 13.23 -8.60 -23.82
C GLY A 74 12.40 -7.55 -24.58
N ASN A 75 11.79 -7.97 -25.70
CA ASN A 75 11.01 -7.13 -26.62
C ASN A 75 9.57 -6.85 -26.14
N VAL A 76 9.34 -6.57 -24.85
CA VAL A 76 8.00 -6.17 -24.38
C VAL A 76 7.65 -4.78 -24.96
N PRO A 77 6.54 -4.64 -25.71
CA PRO A 77 6.09 -3.39 -26.31
C PRO A 77 5.60 -2.41 -25.22
N GLY A 78 5.76 -1.12 -25.50
CA GLY A 78 5.41 -0.02 -24.61
C GLY A 78 6.61 0.84 -24.23
N GLU A 79 6.31 2.08 -23.83
CA GLU A 79 7.31 3.06 -23.44
C GLU A 79 7.98 2.71 -22.11
N LEU A 80 9.18 3.25 -21.90
CA LEU A 80 9.92 3.14 -20.65
C LEU A 80 9.24 3.98 -19.57
N PHE A 81 9.10 3.48 -18.35
CA PHE A 81 8.64 4.31 -17.23
C PHE A 81 9.53 5.56 -17.04
N SER A 82 10.81 5.47 -17.42
CA SER A 82 11.74 6.59 -17.40
C SER A 82 11.46 7.70 -18.43
N SER A 83 10.67 7.43 -19.48
CA SER A 83 10.28 8.44 -20.49
C SER A 83 9.33 9.48 -19.90
N LEU A 84 8.57 9.10 -18.86
CA LEU A 84 7.67 10.00 -18.16
C LEU A 84 8.43 11.05 -17.34
N GLY A 85 7.86 12.25 -17.29
CA GLY A 85 8.28 13.29 -16.37
C GLY A 85 8.14 12.86 -14.90
N ARG A 86 8.85 13.53 -14.00
CA ARG A 86 8.86 13.19 -12.55
C ARG A 86 7.47 13.27 -11.92
N LEU A 87 6.67 14.28 -12.29
CA LEU A 87 5.32 14.47 -11.77
C LEU A 87 4.41 13.28 -12.14
N PRO A 88 4.25 12.88 -13.42
CA PRO A 88 3.50 11.68 -13.78
C PRO A 88 3.94 10.42 -13.03
N ARG A 89 5.25 10.19 -12.85
CA ARG A 89 5.76 9.03 -12.11
C ARG A 89 5.34 9.05 -10.64
N ALA A 90 5.46 10.21 -9.99
CA ALA A 90 5.02 10.39 -8.61
C ALA A 90 3.51 10.18 -8.47
N PHE A 91 2.70 10.70 -9.41
CA PHE A 91 1.26 10.46 -9.42
C PHE A 91 0.90 8.98 -9.60
N MET A 92 1.62 8.26 -10.47
CA MET A 92 1.39 6.83 -10.71
C MET A 92 1.59 5.99 -9.44
N MET A 93 2.52 6.38 -8.55
CA MET A 93 2.71 5.71 -7.26
C MET A 93 1.51 5.86 -6.32
N LEU A 94 0.72 6.93 -6.48
CA LEU A 94 -0.42 7.26 -5.62
C LEU A 94 -1.76 6.74 -6.14
N VAL A 95 -1.81 6.22 -7.37
CA VAL A 95 -3.05 5.71 -7.99
C VAL A 95 -3.71 4.63 -7.14
N GLY A 96 -2.95 3.61 -6.73
CA GLY A 96 -3.49 2.49 -5.97
C GLY A 96 -4.15 2.91 -4.65
N PRO A 97 -3.45 3.67 -3.78
CA PRO A 97 -4.03 4.26 -2.58
C PRO A 97 -5.23 5.18 -2.84
N ALA A 98 -5.21 5.97 -3.92
CA ALA A 98 -6.31 6.86 -4.28
C ALA A 98 -7.58 6.07 -4.67
N VAL A 99 -7.44 4.98 -5.43
CA VAL A 99 -8.55 4.10 -5.79
C VAL A 99 -9.16 3.45 -4.56
N ILE A 100 -8.35 3.04 -3.59
CA ILE A 100 -8.86 2.48 -2.33
C ILE A 100 -9.62 3.51 -1.52
N LEU A 101 -9.09 4.73 -1.41
CA LEU A 101 -9.80 5.80 -0.74
C LEU A 101 -11.16 6.07 -1.44
N PHE A 102 -11.17 6.07 -2.77
CA PHE A 102 -12.40 6.20 -3.53
C PHE A 102 -13.39 5.06 -3.25
N CYS A 103 -12.95 3.81 -3.20
CA CYS A 103 -13.80 2.67 -2.80
C CYS A 103 -14.37 2.83 -1.37
N SER A 104 -13.56 3.33 -0.43
CA SER A 104 -14.02 3.63 0.93
C SER A 104 -15.11 4.71 0.92
N VAL A 105 -14.92 5.80 0.16
CA VAL A 105 -15.91 6.88 -0.01
C VAL A 105 -17.20 6.37 -0.66
N LEU A 106 -17.14 5.42 -1.59
CA LEU A 106 -18.35 4.85 -2.19
C LEU A 106 -19.20 4.05 -1.19
N ILE A 107 -18.61 3.53 -0.12
CA ILE A 107 -19.32 2.70 0.87
C ILE A 107 -19.84 3.55 2.03
N ILE A 108 -18.99 4.40 2.61
CA ILE A 108 -19.31 5.18 3.83
C ILE A 108 -19.34 6.70 3.61
N GLY A 109 -19.28 7.15 2.36
CA GLY A 109 -19.43 8.56 2.02
C GLY A 109 -18.32 9.44 2.58
N SER A 110 -18.71 10.57 3.17
CA SER A 110 -17.80 11.57 3.74
C SER A 110 -17.05 11.08 4.98
N GLU A 111 -17.57 10.07 5.68
CA GLU A 111 -16.90 9.46 6.83
C GLU A 111 -15.56 8.82 6.46
N ALA A 112 -15.43 8.31 5.22
CA ALA A 112 -14.16 7.79 4.70
C ALA A 112 -13.07 8.87 4.69
N VAL A 113 -13.42 10.11 4.31
CA VAL A 113 -12.48 11.23 4.26
C VAL A 113 -12.05 11.63 5.67
N GLN A 114 -12.98 11.64 6.62
CA GLN A 114 -12.66 11.87 8.04
C GLN A 114 -11.77 10.76 8.60
N ALA A 115 -12.09 9.50 8.30
CA ALA A 115 -11.30 8.35 8.74
C ALA A 115 -9.88 8.36 8.13
N PHE A 116 -9.75 8.75 6.86
CA PHE A 116 -8.48 8.92 6.14
C PHE A 116 -7.64 10.05 6.75
N THR A 117 -8.21 11.24 6.92
CA THR A 117 -7.49 12.39 7.47
C THR A 117 -7.09 12.16 8.93
N ALA A 118 -7.98 11.59 9.74
CA ALA A 118 -7.67 11.25 11.13
C ALA A 118 -6.59 10.16 11.25
N ALA A 119 -6.46 9.27 10.26
CA ALA A 119 -5.48 8.18 10.30
C ALA A 119 -4.03 8.68 10.35
N PHE A 120 -3.71 9.82 9.72
CA PHE A 120 -2.36 10.41 9.80
C PHE A 120 -1.94 10.73 11.23
N TYR A 121 -2.90 11.01 12.11
CA TYR A 121 -2.66 11.23 13.52
C TYR A 121 -2.81 9.94 14.35
N GLN A 122 -3.88 9.19 14.08
CA GLN A 122 -4.24 8.00 14.86
C GLN A 122 -3.19 6.89 14.73
N ILE A 123 -2.62 6.70 13.54
CA ILE A 123 -1.65 5.62 13.29
C ILE A 123 -0.36 5.84 14.10
N PRO A 124 0.33 6.99 14.00
CA PRO A 124 1.52 7.24 14.82
C PRO A 124 1.21 7.31 16.31
N ARG A 125 0.12 7.99 16.71
CA ARG A 125 -0.23 8.11 18.13
C ARG A 125 -0.58 6.76 18.76
N GLY A 126 -1.33 5.92 18.03
CA GLY A 126 -1.61 4.55 18.45
C GLY A 126 -0.34 3.73 18.58
N ALA A 127 0.59 3.84 17.64
CA ALA A 127 1.88 3.18 17.72
C ALA A 127 2.76 3.66 18.89
N LEU A 128 2.67 4.93 19.29
CA LEU A 128 3.39 5.46 20.46
C LEU A 128 2.75 5.07 21.79
N SER A 129 1.47 4.69 21.78
CA SER A 129 0.71 4.36 22.99
C SER A 129 -0.19 3.13 22.79
N PRO A 130 0.42 1.94 22.55
CA PRO A 130 -0.30 0.74 22.15
C PRO A 130 -1.26 0.21 23.23
N PHE A 131 -0.95 0.41 24.51
CA PHE A 131 -1.74 -0.10 25.63
C PHE A 131 -2.78 0.90 26.17
N THR A 132 -2.84 2.12 25.63
CA THR A 132 -3.79 3.15 26.10
C THR A 132 -4.59 3.74 24.94
N TYR A 133 -3.98 4.56 24.08
CA TYR A 133 -4.70 5.23 23.00
C TYR A 133 -5.14 4.25 21.91
N ALA A 134 -4.27 3.31 21.51
CA ALA A 134 -4.65 2.31 20.52
C ALA A 134 -5.80 1.42 21.01
N GLN A 135 -5.85 1.11 22.32
CA GLN A 135 -6.95 0.37 22.91
C GLN A 135 -8.29 1.12 22.81
N LYS A 136 -8.29 2.44 22.99
CA LYS A 136 -9.49 3.26 22.78
C LYS A 136 -10.00 3.18 21.33
N LEU A 137 -9.07 3.24 20.36
CA LEU A 137 -9.41 3.11 18.94
C LEU A 137 -9.95 1.71 18.62
N LEU A 138 -9.32 0.65 19.12
CA LEU A 138 -9.77 -0.73 18.92
C LEU A 138 -11.13 -0.98 19.58
N ALA A 139 -11.33 -0.49 20.81
CA ALA A 139 -12.61 -0.60 21.51
C ALA A 139 -13.75 0.10 20.75
N SER A 140 -13.48 1.24 20.12
CA SER A 140 -14.48 1.92 19.27
C SER A 140 -14.75 1.21 17.93
N PHE A 141 -13.82 0.37 17.47
CA PHE A 141 -13.93 -0.31 16.17
C PHE A 141 -14.74 -1.61 16.25
N TRP A 142 -14.65 -2.36 17.35
CA TRP A 142 -15.33 -3.66 17.48
C TRP A 142 -16.87 -3.61 17.40
N PRO A 143 -17.55 -2.60 17.95
CA PRO A 143 -19.00 -2.44 17.74
C PRO A 143 -19.35 -2.31 16.26
N VAL A 144 -18.61 -1.48 15.51
CA VAL A 144 -18.83 -1.27 14.06
C VAL A 144 -18.64 -2.57 13.27
N VAL A 145 -17.64 -3.39 13.64
CA VAL A 145 -17.44 -4.71 13.03
C VAL A 145 -18.65 -5.62 13.23
N SER A 146 -19.32 -5.50 14.37
CA SER A 146 -20.46 -6.35 14.74
C SER A 146 -21.76 -5.88 14.08
N GLU A 147 -21.94 -4.57 13.92
CA GLU A 147 -23.13 -3.96 13.30
C GLU A 147 -23.08 -4.02 11.78
N SER A 148 -21.95 -3.62 11.18
CA SER A 148 -21.79 -3.54 9.73
C SER A 148 -20.34 -3.89 9.32
N PRO A 149 -20.07 -5.18 9.03
CA PRO A 149 -18.74 -5.63 8.60
C PRO A 149 -18.23 -4.93 7.34
N LEU A 150 -19.14 -4.51 6.44
CA LEU A 150 -18.80 -3.80 5.22
C LEU A 150 -18.32 -2.36 5.52
N GLU A 151 -19.00 -1.65 6.41
CA GLU A 151 -18.56 -0.31 6.85
C GLU A 151 -17.25 -0.38 7.62
N ALA A 152 -17.10 -1.39 8.50
CA ALA A 152 -15.84 -1.65 9.19
C ALA A 152 -14.70 -1.91 8.18
N ALA A 153 -14.96 -2.66 7.11
CA ALA A 153 -14.00 -2.89 6.05
C ALA A 153 -13.63 -1.58 5.33
N ALA A 154 -14.62 -0.73 5.04
CA ALA A 154 -14.43 0.57 4.40
C ALA A 154 -13.63 1.55 5.26
N LEU A 155 -13.87 1.60 6.57
CA LEU A 155 -13.08 2.38 7.52
C LEU A 155 -11.61 1.93 7.53
N VAL A 156 -11.38 0.62 7.57
CA VAL A 156 -10.02 0.06 7.49
C VAL A 156 -9.36 0.41 6.17
N MET A 157 -10.07 0.30 5.04
CA MET A 157 -9.56 0.69 3.73
C MET A 157 -9.13 2.16 3.68
N GLY A 158 -9.93 3.08 4.22
CA GLY A 158 -9.59 4.50 4.31
C GLY A 158 -8.32 4.74 5.14
N LYS A 159 -8.15 4.01 6.25
CA LYS A 159 -6.93 4.09 7.09
C LYS A 159 -5.70 3.49 6.39
N ILE A 160 -5.85 2.38 5.67
CA ILE A 160 -4.76 1.78 4.89
C ILE A 160 -4.35 2.72 3.74
N ALA A 161 -5.30 3.38 3.08
CA ALA A 161 -5.00 4.41 2.10
C ALA A 161 -4.16 5.53 2.72
N ALA A 162 -4.56 6.06 3.88
CA ALA A 162 -3.79 7.09 4.58
C ALA A 162 -2.37 6.64 4.94
N LEU A 163 -2.22 5.41 5.42
CA LEU A 163 -0.90 4.81 5.66
C LEU A 163 -0.06 4.80 4.38
N ALA A 164 -0.64 4.38 3.25
CA ALA A 164 0.05 4.35 1.97
C ALA A 164 0.39 5.74 1.42
N PHE A 165 -0.37 6.78 1.77
CA PHE A 165 -0.08 8.17 1.43
C PHE A 165 0.99 8.82 2.33
N MET A 166 1.42 8.17 3.43
CA MET A 166 2.44 8.74 4.30
C MET A 166 3.75 9.03 3.54
N PRO A 167 4.44 10.14 3.85
CA PRO A 167 5.69 10.53 3.20
C PRO A 167 6.89 9.74 3.74
N ILE A 168 6.72 8.43 3.94
CA ILE A 168 7.70 7.54 4.57
C ILE A 168 7.82 6.29 3.68
N PRO A 169 8.99 5.99 3.10
CA PRO A 169 9.20 4.73 2.39
C PRO A 169 9.06 3.53 3.35
N PRO A 170 8.60 2.36 2.89
CA PRO A 170 8.32 1.99 1.51
C PRO A 170 6.91 2.36 1.02
N PHE A 171 6.13 3.20 1.74
CA PHE A 171 4.79 3.56 1.29
C PHE A 171 4.80 4.40 0.00
N SER A 172 3.69 4.34 -0.74
CA SER A 172 3.51 5.06 -2.01
C SER A 172 3.80 6.56 -1.91
N GLY A 173 3.38 7.22 -0.84
CA GLY A 173 3.68 8.63 -0.59
C GLY A 173 5.17 8.92 -0.44
N GLY A 174 5.89 8.07 0.30
CA GLY A 174 7.35 8.14 0.43
C GLY A 174 8.07 7.89 -0.89
N GLN A 175 7.62 6.90 -1.68
CA GLN A 175 8.19 6.64 -3.00
C GLN A 175 7.94 7.80 -3.97
N ALA A 176 6.74 8.39 -3.96
CA ALA A 176 6.42 9.56 -4.76
C ALA A 176 7.33 10.74 -4.40
N LEU A 177 7.60 10.97 -3.11
CA LEU A 177 8.53 12.00 -2.65
C LEU A 177 9.97 11.74 -3.11
N MET A 178 10.43 10.48 -3.06
CA MET A 178 11.74 10.09 -3.59
C MET A 178 11.85 10.38 -5.10
N GLU A 179 10.80 10.10 -5.87
CA GLU A 179 10.79 10.36 -7.30
C GLU A 179 10.76 11.86 -7.63
N LEU A 180 10.04 12.67 -6.84
CA LEU A 180 10.02 14.13 -7.00
C LEU A 180 11.37 14.77 -6.66
N SER A 181 12.04 14.27 -5.62
CA SER A 181 13.35 14.77 -5.16
C SER A 181 14.53 14.33 -6.02
N ARG A 182 14.31 13.38 -6.95
CA ARG A 182 15.34 12.88 -7.86
C ARG A 182 15.81 13.98 -8.82
N SER A 183 17.11 14.29 -8.87
CA SER A 183 17.67 15.19 -9.90
C SER A 183 17.77 14.47 -11.26
N LYS A 184 17.80 15.23 -12.38
CA LYS A 184 17.78 14.63 -13.73
C LYS A 184 19.05 13.79 -13.88
N GLY A 185 18.93 12.50 -14.18
CA GLY A 185 20.06 11.60 -14.39
C GLY A 185 20.72 11.05 -13.12
N ALA A 186 20.28 11.42 -11.91
CA ALA A 186 20.81 10.82 -10.69
C ALA A 186 20.25 9.42 -10.45
N THR A 187 21.16 8.48 -10.17
CA THR A 187 20.84 7.22 -9.50
C THR A 187 20.40 7.51 -8.05
N HIS A 188 19.75 6.54 -7.41
CA HIS A 188 19.45 6.63 -5.98
C HIS A 188 20.77 6.76 -5.21
N GLY A 189 21.14 7.98 -4.85
CA GLY A 189 22.32 8.27 -4.06
C GLY A 189 22.19 7.72 -2.63
N ARG A 190 23.27 7.83 -1.86
CA ARG A 190 23.32 7.40 -0.45
C ARG A 190 22.16 7.98 0.39
N SER A 191 21.73 9.22 0.12
CA SER A 191 20.62 9.86 0.81
C SER A 191 19.27 9.14 0.59
N ALA A 192 18.99 8.71 -0.64
CA ALA A 192 17.76 7.99 -0.97
C ALA A 192 17.74 6.60 -0.31
N MET A 193 18.90 5.93 -0.23
CA MET A 193 19.05 4.66 0.46
C MET A 193 18.86 4.81 1.98
N VAL A 194 19.45 5.83 2.60
CA VAL A 194 19.28 6.13 4.03
C VAL A 194 17.82 6.47 4.34
N PHE A 195 17.16 7.26 3.49
CA PHE A 195 15.74 7.59 3.64
C PHE A 195 14.86 6.33 3.58
N LEU A 196 15.13 5.42 2.64
CA LEU A 196 14.44 4.12 2.55
C LEU A 196 14.67 3.28 3.81
N GLN A 197 15.92 3.16 4.28
CA GLN A 197 16.27 2.37 5.47
C GLN A 197 15.60 2.90 6.74
N LEU A 198 15.65 4.22 6.96
CA LEU A 198 14.98 4.86 8.10
C LEU A 198 13.46 4.69 8.00
N GLY A 199 12.90 4.86 6.82
CA GLY A 199 11.48 4.62 6.58
C GLY A 199 11.07 3.19 6.91
N MET A 200 11.83 2.19 6.43
CA MET A 200 11.59 0.78 6.77
C MET A 200 11.68 0.51 8.27
N LEU A 201 12.63 1.12 8.98
CA LEU A 201 12.74 0.99 10.43
C LEU A 201 11.51 1.58 11.14
N ILE A 202 11.04 2.76 10.72
CA ILE A 202 9.82 3.39 11.25
C ILE A 202 8.61 2.49 11.01
N VAL A 203 8.46 1.96 9.80
CA VAL A 203 7.35 1.06 9.47
C VAL A 203 7.40 -0.23 10.29
N LEU A 204 8.58 -0.80 10.49
CA LEU A 204 8.74 -1.98 11.34
C LEU A 204 8.29 -1.70 12.79
N LEU A 205 8.74 -0.60 13.38
CA LEU A 205 8.35 -0.21 14.74
C LEU A 205 6.84 0.05 14.85
N LEU A 206 6.25 0.68 13.84
CA LEU A 206 4.81 0.92 13.74
C LEU A 206 4.04 -0.41 13.69
N VAL A 207 4.44 -1.34 12.83
CA VAL A 207 3.80 -2.66 12.70
C VAL A 207 3.91 -3.45 14.00
N VAL A 208 5.10 -3.52 14.59
CA VAL A 208 5.32 -4.23 15.87
C VAL A 208 4.44 -3.64 16.97
N SER A 209 4.35 -2.32 17.06
CA SER A 209 3.52 -1.67 18.07
C SER A 209 2.02 -1.95 17.87
N TRP A 210 1.52 -1.89 16.63
CA TRP A 210 0.12 -2.21 16.35
C TRP A 210 -0.21 -3.69 16.53
N ILE A 211 0.73 -4.61 16.25
CA ILE A 211 0.59 -6.03 16.58
C ILE A 211 0.51 -6.22 18.09
N ALA A 212 1.36 -5.54 18.88
CA ALA A 212 1.32 -5.59 20.33
C ALA A 212 0.00 -5.05 20.90
N ALA A 213 -0.50 -3.94 20.34
CA ALA A 213 -1.80 -3.37 20.71
C ALA A 213 -2.96 -4.34 20.40
N LEU A 214 -2.97 -4.96 19.23
CA LEU A 214 -3.97 -5.95 18.84
C LEU A 214 -3.90 -7.19 19.74
N GLY A 215 -2.69 -7.72 19.98
CA GLY A 215 -2.49 -8.87 20.87
C GLY A 215 -2.97 -8.60 22.30
N TYR A 216 -2.65 -7.41 22.83
CA TYR A 216 -3.14 -6.99 24.14
C TYR A 216 -4.67 -6.91 24.18
N SER A 217 -5.31 -6.31 23.17
CA SER A 217 -6.78 -6.22 23.07
C SER A 217 -7.40 -7.60 23.02
N LEU A 218 -6.86 -8.53 22.24
CA LEU A 218 -7.43 -9.89 22.15
C LEU A 218 -7.37 -10.64 23.48
N VAL A 219 -6.29 -10.48 24.25
CA VAL A 219 -6.13 -11.14 25.56
C VAL A 219 -7.04 -10.51 26.62
N HIS A 220 -7.20 -9.19 26.63
CA HIS A 220 -7.88 -8.48 27.74
C HIS A 220 -9.34 -8.13 27.45
N SER A 221 -9.75 -8.03 26.18
CA SER A 221 -11.11 -7.64 25.80
C SER A 221 -12.07 -8.83 25.73
N GLY A 222 -11.61 -10.08 25.91
CA GLY A 222 -12.46 -11.27 25.82
C GLY A 222 -13.16 -11.41 24.47
N ALA A 223 -12.56 -10.89 23.39
CA ALA A 223 -13.10 -10.99 22.03
C ALA A 223 -12.87 -12.39 21.39
N ILE A 224 -12.59 -13.38 22.24
CA ILE A 224 -12.70 -14.82 22.04
C ILE A 224 -13.52 -15.37 23.22
#